data_AF-A0A428V3H3-F1
#
_entry.id   AF-A0A428V3H3-F1
#
_cell.length_a   1.000
_cell.length_b   1.000
_cell.length_c   1.000
_cell.angle_alpha   90.00
_cell.angle_beta   90.00
_cell.angle_gamma   90.00
#
_symmetry.space_group_name_H-M   'P 1'
#
loop_
_entity.id
_entity.type
_entity.pdbx_description
1 polymer ?
#
loop_
_entity_poly.entity_id
_entity_poly.type
_entity_poly.pdbx_seq_one_letter_code
_entity_poly.pdbx_strand_id
1 'polypeptide(L)'
;MSAEAAPDSSCCTKHLGPEHSHHIIKNFFGVWHGDYSLADETFTLMWSSCPTSISEQNKISIRWKMNGVTGENMRIKTPLKPGSKVSFKGIDFIVLDECSGLIKEINMAQDLITFSHELELGHVSV
;
A
#
# COMPACT_ATOMS: atom_id res chain seq x y z
N MET A 1 -36.07 -6.31 -35.48
CA MET A 1 -34.64 -6.12 -35.14
C MET A 1 -34.53 -6.23 -33.65
N SER A 2 -34.17 -7.42 -33.17
CA SER A 2 -33.99 -7.67 -31.74
C SER A 2 -32.65 -7.07 -31.32
N ALA A 3 -32.66 -6.21 -30.31
CA ALA A 3 -31.42 -5.79 -29.67
C ALA A 3 -30.83 -7.01 -28.96
N GLU A 4 -29.70 -7.47 -29.46
CA GLU A 4 -28.88 -8.49 -28.81
C GLU A 4 -28.37 -7.88 -27.50
N ALA A 5 -28.88 -8.37 -26.37
CA ALA A 5 -28.36 -7.97 -25.07
C ALA A 5 -26.88 -8.37 -25.02
N ALA A 6 -26.00 -7.39 -24.76
CA ALA A 6 -24.59 -7.66 -24.51
C ALA A 6 -24.49 -8.74 -23.41
N PRO A 7 -23.59 -9.75 -23.56
CA PRO A 7 -23.45 -10.77 -22.53
C PRO A 7 -23.11 -10.06 -21.22
N ASP A 8 -23.87 -10.36 -20.16
CA ASP A 8 -23.54 -9.95 -18.80
C ASP A 8 -22.07 -10.28 -18.56
N SER A 9 -21.21 -9.26 -18.53
CA SER A 9 -19.82 -9.44 -18.18
C SER A 9 -19.83 -9.82 -16.70
N SER A 10 -19.80 -11.12 -16.42
CA SER A 10 -19.58 -11.69 -15.10
C SER A 10 -18.31 -11.07 -14.52
N CYS A 11 -18.45 -9.98 -13.79
CA CYS A 11 -17.35 -9.34 -13.08
C CYS A 11 -16.79 -10.38 -12.10
N CYS A 12 -15.46 -10.47 -12.03
CA CYS A 12 -14.80 -11.55 -11.30
C CYS A 12 -15.18 -11.48 -9.82
N THR A 13 -15.80 -12.52 -9.28
CA THR A 13 -16.00 -12.66 -7.84
C THR A 13 -14.95 -13.61 -7.28
N LYS A 14 -13.66 -13.23 -7.32
CA LYS A 14 -12.68 -14.02 -6.57
C LYS A 14 -12.88 -13.77 -5.09
N HIS A 15 -13.14 -14.86 -4.38
CA HIS A 15 -13.01 -14.89 -2.93
C HIS A 15 -11.53 -15.05 -2.59
N LEU A 16 -10.89 -13.97 -2.11
CA LEU A 16 -9.49 -14.00 -1.72
C LEU A 16 -9.39 -14.46 -0.25
N GLY A 17 -8.77 -15.61 -0.06
CA GLY A 17 -8.58 -16.18 1.28
C GLY A 17 -7.44 -15.49 2.06
N PRO A 18 -7.32 -15.77 3.37
CA PRO A 18 -6.28 -15.19 4.23
C PRO A 18 -4.85 -15.41 3.73
N GLU A 19 -4.57 -16.56 3.11
CA GLU A 19 -3.26 -16.86 2.52
C GLU A 19 -2.88 -15.90 1.39
N HIS A 20 -3.86 -15.49 0.59
CA HIS A 20 -3.65 -14.50 -0.46
C HIS A 20 -3.33 -13.14 0.14
N SER A 21 -4.08 -12.73 1.17
CA SER A 21 -3.79 -11.48 1.89
C SER A 21 -2.39 -11.49 2.51
N HIS A 22 -1.96 -12.59 3.13
CA HIS A 22 -0.58 -12.73 3.64
C HIS A 22 0.47 -12.61 2.55
N HIS A 23 0.23 -13.23 1.38
CA HIS A 23 1.13 -13.13 0.23
C HIS A 23 1.25 -11.69 -0.27
N ILE A 24 0.12 -10.98 -0.44
CA ILE A 24 0.12 -9.58 -0.87
C ILE A 24 0.82 -8.68 0.16
N ILE A 25 0.56 -8.87 1.47
CA ILE A 25 1.24 -8.11 2.53
C ILE A 25 2.76 -8.31 2.47
N LYS A 26 3.21 -9.56 2.26
CA LYS A 26 4.63 -9.88 2.13
C LYS A 26 5.27 -9.15 0.95
N ASN A 27 4.63 -9.21 -0.21
CA ASN A 27 5.16 -8.55 -1.40
C ASN A 27 5.13 -7.02 -1.26
N PHE A 28 4.05 -6.46 -0.70
CA PHE A 28 3.92 -5.03 -0.41
C PHE A 28 5.09 -4.50 0.43
N PHE A 29 5.44 -5.18 1.53
CA PHE A 29 6.61 -4.80 2.33
C PHE A 29 7.94 -5.09 1.62
N GLY A 30 8.01 -6.11 0.76
CA GLY A 30 9.17 -6.36 -0.11
C GLY A 30 9.46 -5.18 -1.03
N VAL A 31 8.43 -4.63 -1.68
CA VAL A 31 8.55 -3.42 -2.51
C VAL A 31 8.98 -2.22 -1.68
N TRP A 32 8.40 -2.02 -0.48
CA TRP A 32 8.82 -0.95 0.44
C TRP A 32 10.27 -1.05 0.89
N HIS A 33 10.83 -2.27 0.96
CA HIS A 33 12.24 -2.51 1.23
C HIS A 33 13.14 -2.37 -0.01
N GLY A 34 12.57 -1.99 -1.17
CA GLY A 34 13.30 -1.69 -2.40
C GLY A 34 13.35 -2.84 -3.41
N ASP A 35 12.68 -3.96 -3.16
CA ASP A 35 12.58 -5.05 -4.13
C ASP A 35 11.46 -4.77 -5.15
N TYR A 36 11.78 -3.92 -6.13
CA TYR A 36 10.84 -3.53 -7.18
C TYR A 36 10.52 -4.66 -8.17
N SER A 37 11.22 -5.81 -8.11
CA SER A 37 10.87 -6.97 -8.94
C SER A 37 9.50 -7.55 -8.58
N LEU A 38 9.02 -7.29 -7.36
CA LEU A 38 7.72 -7.71 -6.86
C LEU A 38 6.57 -6.80 -7.32
N ALA A 39 6.85 -5.66 -7.98
CA ALA A 39 5.84 -4.63 -8.26
C ALA A 39 4.69 -5.17 -9.12
N ASP A 40 5.00 -5.89 -10.20
CA ASP A 40 3.99 -6.45 -11.12
C ASP A 40 3.19 -7.60 -10.48
N GLU A 41 3.77 -8.26 -9.48
CA GLU A 41 3.10 -9.30 -8.68
C GLU A 41 2.35 -8.73 -7.46
N THR A 42 2.39 -7.41 -7.27
CA THR A 42 1.79 -6.72 -6.12
C THR A 42 0.68 -5.76 -6.54
N PHE A 43 0.90 -4.97 -7.59
CA PHE A 43 0.02 -3.90 -8.00
C PHE A 43 -0.66 -4.22 -9.33
N THR A 44 -1.96 -3.93 -9.41
CA THR A 44 -2.69 -4.06 -10.65
C THR A 44 -2.37 -2.90 -11.60
N LEU A 45 -2.40 -3.17 -12.90
CA LEU A 45 -2.39 -2.11 -13.90
C LEU A 45 -3.77 -1.43 -13.89
N MET A 46 -3.83 -0.10 -13.83
CA MET A 46 -5.06 0.72 -13.62
C MET A 46 -6.14 0.62 -14.71
N TRP A 47 -6.20 -0.45 -15.51
CA TRP A 47 -7.11 -0.58 -16.65
C TRP A 47 -8.12 -1.74 -16.51
N SER A 48 -8.54 -2.13 -15.30
CA SER A 48 -9.62 -3.10 -15.19
C SER A 48 -10.97 -2.46 -15.56
N SER A 49 -11.54 -2.89 -16.68
CA SER A 49 -12.81 -2.40 -17.26
C SER A 49 -14.07 -2.82 -16.48
N CYS A 50 -13.93 -3.43 -15.30
CA CYS A 50 -15.06 -3.87 -14.49
C CYS A 50 -15.49 -2.75 -13.52
N PRO A 51 -16.79 -2.43 -13.42
CA PRO A 51 -17.28 -1.55 -12.37
C PRO A 51 -16.88 -2.11 -10.99
N THR A 52 -16.31 -1.26 -10.14
CA THR A 52 -15.81 -1.64 -8.82
C THR A 52 -16.96 -1.96 -7.86
N SER A 53 -17.43 -3.21 -7.85
CA SER A 53 -17.83 -3.81 -6.58
C SER A 53 -16.57 -3.98 -5.74
N ILE A 54 -16.63 -3.61 -4.46
CA ILE A 54 -15.58 -3.91 -3.50
C ILE A 54 -16.25 -4.76 -2.43
N SER A 55 -16.00 -6.07 -2.45
CA SER A 55 -16.35 -6.89 -1.29
C SER A 55 -15.51 -6.46 -0.08
N GLU A 56 -16.07 -6.48 1.14
CA GLU A 56 -15.31 -6.22 2.37
C GLU A 56 -14.13 -7.19 2.55
N GLN A 57 -14.19 -8.37 1.92
CA GLN A 57 -13.16 -9.40 1.95
C GLN A 57 -11.92 -9.04 1.12
N ASN A 58 -12.06 -8.09 0.19
CA ASN A 58 -10.97 -7.59 -0.65
C ASN A 58 -10.31 -6.34 -0.04
N LYS A 59 -10.46 -6.14 1.27
CA LYS A 59 -9.82 -5.06 2.02
C LYS A 59 -8.90 -5.64 3.08
N ILE A 60 -7.68 -5.10 3.16
CA ILE A 60 -6.69 -5.46 4.17
C ILE A 60 -6.38 -4.21 4.99
N SER A 61 -6.42 -4.32 6.32
CA SER A 61 -5.90 -3.29 7.22
C SER A 61 -4.59 -3.75 7.85
N ILE A 62 -3.52 -2.98 7.68
CA ILE A 62 -2.19 -3.30 8.19
C ILE A 62 -1.78 -2.23 9.19
N ARG A 63 -1.46 -2.62 10.41
CA ARG A 63 -0.72 -1.75 11.34
C ARG A 63 0.76 -2.07 11.26
N TRP A 64 1.58 -1.06 11.04
CA TRP A 64 3.02 -1.23 10.91
C TRP A 64 3.80 -0.23 11.76
N LYS A 65 5.08 -0.54 11.95
CA LYS A 65 6.06 0.32 12.61
C LYS A 65 7.31 0.35 11.74
N MET A 66 7.67 1.53 11.23
CA MET A 66 8.94 1.72 10.57
C MET A 66 10.03 1.86 11.64
N ASN A 67 11.14 1.14 11.46
CA ASN A 67 12.36 1.36 12.22
C ASN A 67 13.44 1.73 11.20
N GLY A 68 13.83 2.99 11.19
CA GLY A 68 14.82 3.53 10.27
C GLY A 68 16.12 3.92 10.98
N VAL A 69 17.17 4.07 10.19
CA VAL A 69 18.44 4.66 10.60
C VAL A 69 18.78 5.77 9.62
N THR A 70 19.15 6.93 10.14
CA THR A 70 19.56 8.09 9.33
C THR A 70 20.83 7.76 8.55
N GLY A 71 20.79 8.00 7.23
CA GLY A 71 21.93 7.82 6.35
C GLY A 71 22.74 9.10 6.18
N GLU A 72 23.97 8.97 5.67
CA GLU A 72 24.86 10.12 5.40
C GLU A 72 24.26 11.14 4.42
N ASN A 73 23.45 10.66 3.46
CA ASN A 73 22.85 11.46 2.39
C ASN A 73 21.34 11.61 2.53
N MET A 74 20.83 11.73 3.76
CA MET A 74 19.40 11.90 3.99
C MET A 74 18.90 13.19 3.33
N ARG A 75 17.87 13.07 2.47
CA ARG A 75 17.31 14.23 1.74
C ARG A 75 16.55 15.19 2.65
N ILE A 76 15.99 14.68 3.75
CA ILE A 76 15.29 15.48 4.74
C ILE A 76 16.35 16.16 5.61
N LYS A 77 16.31 17.50 5.69
CA LYS A 77 17.19 18.28 6.56
C LYS A 77 16.78 18.04 8.02
N THR A 78 17.61 17.32 8.74
CA THR A 78 17.44 17.00 10.18
C THR A 78 18.72 17.37 10.92
N PRO A 79 18.66 17.75 12.21
CA PRO A 79 19.85 17.89 13.04
C PRO A 79 20.46 16.54 13.46
N LEU A 80 19.77 15.42 13.22
CA LEU A 80 20.28 14.09 13.55
C LEU A 80 21.55 13.75 12.78
N LYS A 81 22.51 13.13 13.48
CA LYS A 81 23.73 12.57 12.87
C LYS A 81 23.43 11.25 12.17
N PRO A 82 24.18 10.87 11.13
CA PRO A 82 24.10 9.53 10.54
C PRO A 82 24.24 8.43 11.60
N GLY A 83 23.43 7.39 11.49
CA GLY A 83 23.35 6.31 12.49
C GLY A 83 22.30 6.52 13.58
N SER A 84 21.70 7.70 13.71
CA SER A 84 20.56 7.93 14.62
C SER A 84 19.37 7.08 14.22
N LYS A 85 18.70 6.48 15.21
CA LYS A 85 17.47 5.69 15.02
C LYS A 85 16.26 6.61 14.95
N VAL A 86 15.33 6.28 14.07
CA VAL A 86 14.06 6.99 13.89
C VAL A 86 12.97 5.95 13.81
N SER A 87 11.85 6.14 14.52
CA SER A 87 10.72 5.23 14.41
C SER A 87 9.38 5.92 14.45
N PHE A 88 8.50 5.53 13.54
CA PHE A 88 7.11 5.95 13.55
C PHE A 88 6.20 4.81 13.11
N LYS A 89 4.90 5.00 13.29
CA LYS A 89 3.88 3.99 13.01
C LYS A 89 2.96 4.48 11.91
N GLY A 90 2.22 3.54 11.34
CA GLY A 90 1.16 3.84 10.40
C GLY A 90 0.12 2.72 10.35
N ILE A 91 -0.97 3.04 9.68
CA ILE A 91 -2.02 2.10 9.31
C ILE A 91 -2.27 2.28 7.81
N ASP A 92 -2.23 1.19 7.06
CA ASP A 92 -2.61 1.20 5.65
C ASP A 92 -3.86 0.37 5.44
N PHE A 93 -4.78 0.88 4.61
CA PHE A 93 -5.94 0.16 4.12
C PHE A 93 -5.73 -0.12 2.64
N ILE A 94 -5.53 -1.39 2.31
CA ILE A 94 -5.27 -1.88 0.97
C ILE A 94 -6.56 -2.44 0.40
N VAL A 95 -6.90 -2.03 -0.82
CA VAL A 95 -8.01 -2.59 -1.58
C VAL A 95 -7.46 -3.45 -2.71
N LEU A 96 -7.94 -4.68 -2.80
CA LEU A 96 -7.57 -5.62 -3.85
C LEU A 96 -8.56 -5.53 -5.02
N ASP A 97 -8.05 -5.72 -6.22
CA ASP A 97 -8.84 -5.93 -7.42
C ASP A 97 -9.42 -7.34 -7.42
N GLU A 98 -10.72 -7.45 -7.70
CA GLU A 98 -11.46 -8.72 -7.55
C GLU A 98 -11.11 -9.73 -8.65
N CYS A 99 -10.50 -9.30 -9.76
CA CYS A 99 -10.09 -10.17 -10.86
C CYS A 99 -8.65 -10.68 -10.70
N SER A 100 -7.71 -9.76 -10.50
CA SER A 100 -6.29 -10.05 -10.39
C SER A 100 -5.89 -10.51 -8.99
N GLY A 101 -6.60 -10.06 -7.96
CA GLY A 101 -6.19 -10.21 -6.56
C GLY A 101 -5.03 -9.28 -6.17
N LEU A 102 -4.60 -8.39 -7.06
CA LEU A 102 -3.52 -7.45 -6.82
C LEU A 102 -4.04 -6.16 -6.20
N ILE A 103 -3.15 -5.37 -5.63
CA ILE A 103 -3.48 -4.07 -5.02
C ILE A 103 -3.93 -3.10 -6.12
N LYS A 104 -5.13 -2.52 -5.97
CA LYS A 104 -5.62 -1.43 -6.83
C LYS A 104 -5.60 -0.07 -6.15
N GLU A 105 -5.66 -0.04 -4.83
CA GLU A 105 -5.74 1.18 -4.05
C GLU A 105 -5.08 0.98 -2.69
N ILE A 106 -4.42 2.03 -2.20
CA ILE A 106 -3.80 2.08 -0.89
C ILE A 106 -4.16 3.40 -0.24
N ASN A 107 -4.86 3.35 0.89
CA ASN A 107 -5.08 4.50 1.75
C ASN A 107 -4.11 4.42 2.92
N MET A 108 -3.16 5.34 3.00
CA MET A 108 -2.12 5.34 4.02
C MET A 108 -2.40 6.39 5.08
N ALA A 109 -2.46 5.97 6.34
CA ALA A 109 -2.53 6.85 7.50
C ALA A 109 -1.22 6.74 8.28
N GLN A 110 -0.31 7.68 8.02
CA GLN A 110 1.02 7.72 8.61
C GLN A 110 1.08 8.70 9.77
N ASP A 111 1.75 8.34 10.87
CA ASP A 111 1.99 9.23 12.00
C ASP A 111 3.13 10.21 11.70
N LEU A 112 2.84 11.19 10.84
CA LEU A 112 3.81 12.20 10.41
C LEU A 112 4.19 13.19 11.53
N ILE A 113 3.35 13.31 12.56
CA ILE A 113 3.64 14.13 13.74
C ILE A 113 4.78 13.46 14.52
N THR A 114 4.64 12.18 14.86
CA THR A 114 5.72 11.42 15.51
C THR A 114 6.96 11.38 14.63
N PHE A 115 6.81 11.15 13.32
CA PHE A 115 7.96 11.19 12.40
C PHE A 115 8.71 12.52 12.45
N SER A 116 8.01 13.65 12.44
CA SER A 116 8.63 14.98 12.51
C SER A 116 9.34 15.23 13.84
N HIS A 117 8.76 14.75 14.94
CA HIS A 117 9.38 14.82 16.27
C HIS A 117 10.64 13.95 16.37
N GLU A 118 10.59 12.72 15.87
CA GLU A 118 11.72 11.79 15.86
C GLU A 118 12.87 12.32 15.00
N LEU A 119 12.56 13.12 13.99
CA LEU A 119 13.53 13.84 13.16
C LEU A 119 14.03 15.15 13.76
N GLU A 120 13.59 15.51 14.97
CA GLU A 120 13.92 16.77 15.65
C GLU A 120 13.64 18.01 14.78
N LEU A 121 12.57 17.97 13.98
CA LEU A 121 12.17 19.10 13.16
C LEU A 121 11.51 20.17 14.04
N GLY A 122 12.19 21.31 14.22
CA GLY A 122 11.71 22.42 15.05
C GLY A 122 10.57 23.24 14.43
N HIS A 123 10.32 23.10 13.13
CA HIS A 123 9.23 23.76 12.41
C HIS A 123 8.80 22.93 11.21
N VAL A 124 7.51 22.69 11.07
CA VAL A 124 6.89 22.04 9.91
C VAL A 124 5.90 23.02 9.31
N SER A 125 6.15 23.47 8.08
CA SER A 125 5.20 24.27 7.29
C SER A 125 4.54 23.38 6.24
N VAL A 126 3.22 23.49 6.09
CA VAL A 126 2.42 22.81 5.06
C VAL A 126 1.96 23.81 4.01
#